data_AF-B3S4E3-F1
#
_entry.id   AF-B3S4E3-F1
#
_cell.length_a   1.000
_cell.length_b   1.000
_cell.length_c   1.000
_cell.angle_alpha   90.00
_cell.angle_beta   90.00
_cell.angle_gamma   90.00
#
_symmetry.space_group_name_H-M   'P 1'
#
loop_
_entity.id
_entity.type
_entity.pdbx_description
1 polymer ?
#
loop_
_entity_poly.entity_id
_entity_poly.type
_entity_poly.pdbx_seq_one_letter_code
_entity_poly.pdbx_strand_id
1 'polypeptide(L)'
;MVILVFFYFLSPKLAIDYCKTLTQEKQAMQAEIQRLKSRILELNEGINKCHQQLPVTGATVTQQRADQLRQKFDEYVKKRTLSNYKFWIFSIIIRPLFESYSNTAVTSSYDEFYRTMQAWMDQHCTLVQLRPVVMAALCQLSTDTDILSNPSLVPVQAVEAAKKLLVEN
;
A
#
# COMPACT_ATOMS: atom_id res chain seq x y z
N MET A 1 79.06 15.74 10.72
CA MET A 1 78.34 14.96 11.74
C MET A 1 76.82 15.18 11.70
N VAL A 2 76.32 16.42 11.60
CA VAL A 2 74.87 16.76 11.60
C VAL A 2 74.09 16.17 10.43
N ILE A 3 74.66 16.17 9.21
CA ILE A 3 74.02 15.62 8.00
C ILE A 3 73.81 14.10 8.12
N LEU A 4 74.80 13.37 8.66
CA LEU A 4 74.70 11.93 8.88
C LEU A 4 73.60 11.59 9.91
N VAL A 5 73.48 12.35 10.99
CA VAL A 5 72.40 12.18 11.99
C VAL A 5 71.02 12.46 11.38
N PHE A 6 70.91 13.46 10.50
CA PHE A 6 69.67 13.76 9.79
C PHE A 6 69.25 12.61 8.86
N PHE A 7 70.17 12.08 8.05
CA PHE A 7 69.89 10.93 7.19
C PHE A 7 69.63 9.63 7.96
N TYR A 8 70.33 9.38 9.09
CA TYR A 8 70.18 8.16 9.89
C TYR A 8 68.96 8.17 10.82
N PHE A 9 68.52 9.33 11.32
CA PHE A 9 67.39 9.39 12.26
C PHE A 9 66.09 9.89 11.63
N LEU A 10 66.14 10.80 10.64
CA LEU A 10 64.93 11.37 10.04
C LEU A 10 64.34 10.47 8.95
N SER A 11 65.19 9.89 8.08
CA SER A 11 64.70 9.02 7.00
C SER A 11 64.00 7.76 7.53
N PRO A 12 64.52 7.04 8.55
CA PRO A 12 63.83 5.90 9.11
C PRO A 12 62.57 6.27 9.86
N LYS A 13 62.53 7.42 10.57
CA LYS A 13 61.31 7.90 11.21
C LYS A 13 60.21 8.23 10.20
N LEU A 14 60.55 8.94 9.12
CA LEU A 14 59.60 9.26 8.07
C LEU A 14 59.08 7.99 7.38
N ALA A 15 59.95 7.00 7.14
CA ALA A 15 59.56 5.70 6.60
C ALA A 15 58.65 4.91 7.55
N ILE A 16 58.94 4.91 8.86
CA ILE A 16 58.12 4.25 9.88
C ILE A 16 56.74 4.92 9.97
N ASP A 17 56.69 6.25 9.99
CA ASP A 17 55.42 6.97 10.08
C ASP A 17 54.59 6.82 8.80
N TYR A 18 55.23 6.79 7.62
CA TYR A 18 54.56 6.46 6.36
C TYR A 18 54.01 5.01 6.36
N CYS A 19 54.79 4.03 6.83
CA CYS A 19 54.32 2.65 6.99
C CYS A 19 53.15 2.53 7.98
N LYS A 20 53.14 3.32 9.06
CA LYS A 20 52.00 3.40 9.99
C LYS A 20 50.77 3.98 9.30
N THR A 21 50.91 5.07 8.55
CA THR A 21 49.80 5.66 7.78
C THR A 21 49.23 4.64 6.80
N LEU A 22 50.07 3.97 6.01
CA LEU A 22 49.61 2.92 5.09
C LEU A 22 48.93 1.75 5.81
N THR A 23 49.42 1.38 7.00
CA THR A 23 48.81 0.32 7.82
C THR A 23 47.44 0.76 8.35
N GLN A 24 47.31 2.00 8.79
CA GLN A 24 46.05 2.58 9.25
C GLN A 24 45.03 2.70 8.11
N GLU A 25 45.45 3.19 6.93
CA GLU A 25 44.60 3.26 5.74
C GLU A 25 44.13 1.88 5.30
N LYS A 26 45.03 0.89 5.30
CA LYS A 26 44.67 -0.50 5.03
C LYS A 26 43.63 -1.02 6.03
N GLN A 27 43.82 -0.75 7.32
CA GLN A 27 42.87 -1.16 8.37
C GLN A 27 41.51 -0.47 8.21
N ALA A 28 41.49 0.82 7.91
CA ALA A 28 40.27 1.60 7.66
C ALA A 28 39.51 1.06 6.44
N MET A 29 40.22 0.79 5.33
CA MET A 29 39.63 0.14 4.16
C MET A 29 39.09 -1.26 4.48
N GLN A 30 39.81 -2.05 5.27
CA GLN A 30 39.34 -3.37 5.70
C GLN A 30 38.07 -3.29 6.56
N ALA A 31 37.99 -2.31 7.46
CA ALA A 31 36.79 -2.08 8.27
C ALA A 31 35.59 -1.66 7.40
N GLU A 32 35.79 -0.78 6.42
CA GLU A 32 34.71 -0.37 5.52
C GLU A 32 34.25 -1.52 4.62
N ILE A 33 35.16 -2.36 4.14
CA ILE A 33 34.80 -3.59 3.41
C ILE A 33 33.91 -4.50 4.27
N GLN A 34 34.24 -4.70 5.55
CA GLN A 34 33.43 -5.52 6.45
C GLN A 34 32.05 -4.88 6.72
N ARG A 35 32.01 -3.55 6.90
CA ARG A 35 30.77 -2.80 7.07
C ARG A 35 29.85 -2.94 5.86
N LEU A 36 30.39 -2.75 4.65
CA LEU A 36 29.64 -2.89 3.40
C LEU A 36 29.14 -4.33 3.21
N LYS A 37 29.95 -5.34 3.55
CA LYS A 37 29.51 -6.75 3.54
C LYS A 37 28.35 -7.00 4.49
N SER A 38 28.41 -6.48 5.72
CA SER A 38 27.29 -6.56 6.67
C SER A 38 26.04 -5.88 6.11
N ARG A 39 26.20 -4.70 5.50
CA ARG A 39 25.08 -3.97 4.92
C ARG A 39 24.43 -4.72 3.76
N ILE A 40 25.23 -5.39 2.93
CA ILE A 40 24.72 -6.27 1.86
C ILE A 40 23.91 -7.43 2.46
N LEU A 41 24.39 -8.05 3.54
CA LEU A 41 23.67 -9.15 4.20
C LEU A 41 22.34 -8.67 4.79
N GLU A 42 22.32 -7.53 5.49
CA GLU A 42 21.11 -6.91 6.02
C GLU A 42 20.09 -6.58 4.92
N LEU A 43 20.56 -5.97 3.83
CA LEU A 43 19.71 -5.63 2.68
C LEU A 43 19.15 -6.89 2.02
N ASN A 44 19.97 -7.93 1.83
CA ASN A 44 19.52 -9.21 1.30
C ASN A 44 18.50 -9.88 2.22
N GLU A 45 18.67 -9.80 3.54
CA GLU A 45 17.68 -10.30 4.50
C GLU A 45 16.36 -9.51 4.39
N GLY A 46 16.42 -8.19 4.26
CA GLY A 46 15.26 -7.33 4.03
C GLY A 46 14.55 -7.64 2.70
N ILE A 47 15.30 -7.84 1.62
CA ILE A 47 14.79 -8.25 0.31
C ILE A 47 14.12 -9.62 0.40
N ASN A 48 14.75 -10.59 1.07
CA ASN A 48 14.18 -11.93 1.24
C ASN A 48 12.89 -11.90 2.07
N LYS A 49 12.82 -11.08 3.13
CA LYS A 49 11.58 -10.87 3.89
C LYS A 49 10.47 -10.28 3.02
N CYS A 50 10.80 -9.30 2.18
CA CYS A 50 9.87 -8.75 1.20
C CYS A 50 9.43 -9.83 0.20
N HIS A 51 10.36 -10.61 -0.36
CA HIS A 51 10.06 -11.71 -1.27
C HIS A 51 9.21 -12.83 -0.65
N GLN A 52 9.35 -13.10 0.65
CA GLN A 52 8.50 -14.03 1.39
C GLN A 52 7.08 -13.50 1.63
N GLN A 53 6.92 -12.17 1.69
CA GLN A 53 5.62 -11.51 1.78
C GLN A 53 4.97 -11.29 0.41
N LEU A 54 5.76 -11.35 -0.67
CA LEU A 54 5.24 -11.37 -2.02
C LEU A 54 4.62 -12.76 -2.29
N PRO A 55 3.41 -12.83 -2.86
CA PRO A 55 2.92 -14.08 -3.40
C PRO A 55 3.90 -14.58 -4.48
N VAL A 56 3.92 -15.89 -4.72
CA VAL A 56 4.85 -16.61 -5.64
C VAL A 56 4.89 -16.02 -7.07
N THR A 57 3.99 -15.10 -7.40
CA THR A 57 3.83 -14.42 -8.70
C THR A 57 4.14 -12.92 -8.73
N GLY A 58 4.66 -12.31 -7.66
CA GLY A 58 4.81 -10.84 -7.58
C GLY A 58 3.45 -10.14 -7.41
N ALA A 59 3.44 -8.84 -7.07
CA ALA A 59 2.20 -8.10 -6.79
C ALA A 59 1.16 -8.34 -7.90
N THR A 60 0.01 -8.90 -7.54
CA THR A 60 -0.99 -9.33 -8.53
C THR A 60 -1.55 -8.10 -9.24
N VAL A 61 -1.50 -8.06 -10.57
CA VAL A 61 -2.21 -7.09 -11.46
C VAL A 61 -3.64 -6.80 -10.99
N THR A 62 -4.27 -7.76 -10.31
CA THR A 62 -5.56 -7.68 -9.63
C THR A 62 -5.68 -6.54 -8.61
N GLN A 63 -4.64 -6.23 -7.81
CA GLN A 63 -4.75 -5.23 -6.74
C GLN A 63 -4.71 -3.80 -7.27
N GLN A 64 -3.77 -3.47 -8.17
CA GLN A 64 -3.76 -2.17 -8.87
C GLN A 64 -5.04 -1.93 -9.67
N ARG A 65 -5.59 -2.99 -10.30
CA ARG A 65 -6.88 -2.94 -10.98
C ARG A 65 -8.03 -2.69 -10.00
N ALA A 66 -8.02 -3.35 -8.84
CA ALA A 66 -9.04 -3.16 -7.80
C ALA A 66 -9.03 -1.71 -7.30
N ASP A 67 -7.86 -1.11 -7.09
CA ASP A 67 -7.71 0.30 -6.70
C ASP A 67 -8.29 1.26 -7.75
N GLN A 68 -7.99 1.02 -9.04
CA GLN A 68 -8.56 1.81 -10.15
C GLN A 68 -10.09 1.67 -10.23
N LEU A 69 -10.62 0.45 -10.04
CA LEU A 69 -12.06 0.20 -10.01
C LEU A 69 -12.73 0.88 -8.82
N ARG A 70 -12.08 0.89 -7.65
CA ARG A 70 -12.53 1.60 -6.44
C ARG A 70 -12.62 3.10 -6.68
N GLN A 71 -11.60 3.70 -7.29
CA GLN A 71 -11.63 5.12 -7.65
C GLN A 71 -12.79 5.46 -8.61
N LYS A 72 -13.00 4.63 -9.65
CA LYS A 72 -14.14 4.82 -10.58
C LYS A 72 -15.49 4.68 -9.88
N PHE A 73 -15.59 3.74 -8.94
CA PHE A 73 -16.78 3.58 -8.13
C PHE A 73 -17.03 4.82 -7.25
N ASP A 74 -16.01 5.36 -6.59
CA ASP A 74 -16.10 6.55 -5.75
C ASP A 74 -16.54 7.80 -6.55
N GLU A 75 -15.97 7.99 -7.75
CA GLU A 75 -16.39 9.05 -8.67
C GLU A 75 -17.86 8.90 -9.09
N TYR A 76 -18.30 7.67 -9.38
CA TYR A 76 -19.68 7.38 -9.74
C TYR A 76 -20.64 7.66 -8.57
N VAL A 77 -20.29 7.19 -7.37
CA VAL A 77 -21.06 7.45 -6.14
C VAL A 77 -21.19 8.94 -5.89
N LYS A 78 -20.11 9.70 -6.01
CA LYS A 78 -20.14 11.16 -5.87
C LYS A 78 -21.11 11.80 -6.85
N LYS A 79 -20.95 11.52 -8.14
CA LYS A 79 -21.79 12.09 -9.20
C LYS A 79 -23.28 11.79 -8.97
N ARG A 80 -23.62 10.55 -8.63
CA ARG A 80 -25.01 10.13 -8.42
C ARG A 80 -25.59 10.68 -7.10
N THR A 81 -24.79 10.76 -6.05
CA THR A 81 -25.21 11.33 -4.76
C THR A 81 -25.54 12.82 -4.87
N LEU A 82 -24.75 13.59 -5.63
CA LEU A 82 -25.03 15.01 -5.87
C LEU A 82 -26.36 15.25 -6.60
N SER A 83 -26.79 14.30 -7.43
CA SER A 83 -28.11 14.34 -8.08
C SER A 83 -29.23 13.79 -7.20
N ASN A 84 -28.94 12.79 -6.38
CA ASN A 84 -29.90 12.16 -5.49
C ASN A 84 -29.17 11.55 -4.29
N TYR A 85 -29.33 12.17 -3.12
CA TYR A 85 -28.63 11.78 -1.89
C TYR A 85 -28.90 10.33 -1.47
N LYS A 86 -30.06 9.76 -1.84
CA LYS A 86 -30.41 8.37 -1.52
C LYS A 86 -29.46 7.37 -2.16
N PHE A 87 -28.79 7.75 -3.25
CA PHE A 87 -27.78 6.93 -3.88
C PHE A 87 -26.59 6.64 -2.96
N TRP A 88 -26.25 7.57 -2.06
CA TRP A 88 -25.18 7.34 -1.10
C TRP A 88 -25.50 6.19 -0.14
N ILE A 89 -26.75 6.13 0.36
CA ILE A 89 -27.20 5.01 1.21
C ILE A 89 -27.08 3.68 0.47
N PHE A 90 -27.54 3.65 -0.79
CA PHE A 90 -27.35 2.48 -1.64
C PHE A 90 -25.87 2.11 -1.83
N SER A 91 -25.00 3.11 -1.95
CA SER A 91 -23.56 2.90 -2.14
C SER A 91 -22.90 2.22 -0.95
N ILE A 92 -23.36 2.49 0.29
CA ILE A 92 -22.84 1.83 1.50
C ILE A 92 -23.17 0.34 1.46
N ILE A 93 -24.37 -0.03 1.01
CA ILE A 93 -24.82 -1.42 0.93
C ILE A 93 -24.08 -2.19 -0.18
N ILE A 94 -23.90 -1.55 -1.34
CA ILE A 94 -23.35 -2.21 -2.53
C ILE A 94 -21.81 -2.23 -2.53
N ARG A 95 -21.13 -1.36 -1.77
CA ARG A 95 -19.66 -1.27 -1.78
C ARG A 95 -18.97 -2.58 -1.37
N PRO A 96 -19.35 -3.27 -0.28
CA PRO A 96 -18.74 -4.56 0.08
C PRO A 96 -18.91 -5.63 -1.01
N LEU A 97 -20.05 -5.59 -1.71
CA LEU A 97 -20.37 -6.49 -2.81
C LEU A 97 -19.51 -6.18 -4.06
N PHE A 98 -19.36 -4.90 -4.39
CA PHE A 98 -18.49 -4.44 -5.46
C PHE A 98 -17.02 -4.84 -5.22
N GLU A 99 -16.51 -4.61 -4.00
CA GLU A 99 -15.13 -4.94 -3.62
C GLU A 99 -14.88 -6.46 -3.65
N SER A 100 -15.86 -7.27 -3.21
CA SER A 100 -15.79 -8.73 -3.32
C SER A 100 -15.66 -9.22 -4.77
N TYR A 101 -16.43 -8.63 -5.68
CA TYR A 101 -16.35 -8.97 -7.11
C TYR A 101 -15.04 -8.49 -7.74
N SER A 102 -14.63 -7.24 -7.49
CA SER A 102 -13.44 -6.64 -8.10
C SER A 102 -12.14 -7.39 -7.76
N ASN A 103 -12.10 -8.03 -6.59
CA ASN A 103 -10.95 -8.82 -6.15
C ASN A 103 -10.86 -10.20 -6.82
N THR A 104 -11.95 -10.68 -7.43
CA THR A 104 -12.07 -12.06 -7.93
C THR A 104 -12.09 -12.12 -9.46
N ALA A 105 -12.65 -11.12 -10.14
CA ALA A 105 -12.90 -11.19 -11.58
C ALA A 105 -11.93 -10.31 -12.40
N VAL A 106 -11.09 -10.96 -13.21
CA VAL A 106 -10.37 -10.32 -14.32
C VAL A 106 -11.20 -10.51 -15.58
N THR A 107 -11.92 -9.47 -15.98
CA THR A 107 -12.73 -9.48 -17.20
C THR A 107 -11.98 -8.77 -18.32
N SER A 108 -11.96 -9.38 -19.51
CA SER A 108 -11.32 -8.87 -20.74
C SER A 108 -12.34 -8.46 -21.81
N SER A 109 -13.60 -8.89 -21.68
CA SER A 109 -14.72 -8.56 -22.56
C SER A 109 -16.02 -8.34 -21.78
N TYR A 110 -17.03 -7.77 -22.45
CA TYR A 110 -18.36 -7.56 -21.87
C TYR A 110 -19.09 -8.89 -21.60
N ASP A 111 -18.99 -9.85 -22.51
CA ASP A 111 -19.62 -11.16 -22.36
C ASP A 111 -19.01 -11.96 -21.20
N GLU A 112 -17.69 -11.90 -21.06
CA GLU A 112 -16.99 -12.50 -19.92
C GLU A 112 -17.42 -11.82 -18.61
N PHE A 113 -17.49 -10.49 -18.59
CA PHE A 113 -17.99 -9.75 -17.42
C PHE A 113 -19.40 -10.17 -17.02
N TYR A 114 -20.32 -10.28 -17.97
CA TYR A 114 -21.69 -10.69 -17.67
C TYR A 114 -21.74 -12.10 -17.08
N ARG A 115 -21.01 -13.04 -17.69
CA ARG A 115 -20.93 -14.43 -17.23
C ARG A 115 -20.32 -14.54 -15.84
N THR A 116 -19.21 -13.87 -15.57
CA THR A 116 -18.54 -13.91 -14.27
C THR A 116 -19.35 -13.19 -13.19
N MET A 117 -20.00 -12.08 -13.53
CA MET A 117 -20.87 -11.35 -12.62
C MET A 117 -22.09 -12.20 -12.22
N GLN A 118 -22.71 -12.88 -13.18
CA GLN A 118 -23.85 -13.75 -12.91
C GLN A 118 -23.45 -14.91 -12.00
N ALA A 119 -22.35 -15.60 -12.31
CA ALA A 119 -21.84 -16.68 -11.46
C ALA A 119 -21.47 -16.20 -10.03
N TRP A 120 -20.86 -15.02 -9.92
CA TRP A 120 -20.55 -14.42 -8.62
C TRP A 120 -21.82 -14.06 -7.85
N MET A 121 -22.84 -13.52 -8.53
CA MET A 121 -24.12 -13.16 -7.90
C MET A 121 -24.83 -14.39 -7.33
N ASP A 122 -24.86 -15.50 -8.08
CA ASP A 122 -25.47 -16.76 -7.63
C ASP A 122 -24.78 -17.32 -6.38
N GLN A 123 -23.48 -17.07 -6.22
CA GLN A 123 -22.66 -17.58 -5.11
C GLN A 123 -22.58 -16.64 -3.91
N HIS A 124 -22.71 -15.33 -4.11
CA HIS A 124 -22.40 -14.30 -3.09
C HIS A 124 -23.58 -13.37 -2.76
N CYS A 125 -24.64 -13.36 -3.57
CA CYS A 125 -25.83 -12.53 -3.36
C CYS A 125 -27.06 -13.33 -2.92
N THR A 126 -26.87 -14.47 -2.26
CA THR A 126 -27.98 -15.20 -1.64
C THR A 126 -28.55 -14.41 -0.45
N LEU A 127 -29.83 -14.61 -0.10
CA LEU A 127 -30.44 -13.93 1.06
C LEU A 127 -29.68 -14.15 2.38
N VAL A 128 -29.10 -15.34 2.54
CA VAL A 128 -28.32 -15.69 3.75
C VAL A 128 -27.03 -14.86 3.82
N GLN A 129 -26.38 -14.62 2.68
CA GLN A 129 -25.15 -13.82 2.61
C GLN A 129 -25.41 -12.31 2.61
N LEU A 130 -26.51 -11.87 1.98
CA LEU A 130 -26.85 -10.44 1.94
C LEU A 130 -27.32 -9.90 3.30
N ARG A 131 -27.99 -10.72 4.12
CA ARG A 131 -28.51 -10.31 5.42
C ARG A 131 -27.44 -9.66 6.33
N PRO A 132 -26.27 -10.28 6.59
CA PRO A 132 -25.23 -9.63 7.39
C PRO A 132 -24.64 -8.38 6.73
N VAL A 133 -24.50 -8.35 5.40
CA VAL A 133 -23.98 -7.18 4.66
C VAL A 133 -24.91 -5.98 4.81
N VAL A 134 -26.21 -6.18 4.57
CA VAL A 134 -27.22 -5.13 4.71
C VAL A 134 -27.33 -4.69 6.16
N MET A 135 -27.31 -5.62 7.13
CA MET A 135 -27.36 -5.27 8.54
C MET A 135 -26.16 -4.42 8.96
N ALA A 136 -24.95 -4.81 8.56
CA ALA A 136 -23.73 -4.04 8.83
C ALA A 136 -23.81 -2.63 8.21
N ALA A 137 -24.27 -2.51 6.97
CA ALA A 137 -24.47 -1.23 6.30
C ALA A 137 -25.51 -0.34 7.00
N LEU A 138 -26.61 -0.91 7.49
CA LEU A 138 -27.62 -0.17 8.26
C LEU A 138 -27.10 0.27 9.63
N CYS A 139 -26.35 -0.59 10.32
CA CYS A 139 -25.66 -0.23 11.57
C CYS A 139 -24.67 0.92 11.35
N GLN A 140 -23.86 0.83 10.31
CA GLN A 140 -22.94 1.90 9.92
C GLN A 140 -23.71 3.19 9.65
N LEU A 141 -24.75 3.15 8.81
CA LEU A 141 -25.57 4.32 8.51
C LEU A 141 -26.16 4.95 9.78
N SER A 142 -26.63 4.14 10.72
CA SER A 142 -27.17 4.63 11.99
C SER A 142 -26.14 5.24 12.94
N THR A 143 -24.85 4.90 12.76
CA THR A 143 -23.75 5.39 13.59
C THR A 143 -23.09 6.62 12.97
N ASP A 144 -22.93 6.62 11.65
CA ASP A 144 -22.22 7.65 10.88
C ASP A 144 -23.12 8.85 10.54
N THR A 145 -24.44 8.74 10.79
CA THR A 145 -25.41 9.78 10.47
C THR A 145 -26.44 9.96 11.57
N ASP A 146 -27.14 11.09 11.55
CA ASP A 146 -28.24 11.36 12.49
C ASP A 146 -29.57 10.75 12.03
N ILE A 147 -29.56 9.72 11.17
CA ILE A 147 -30.80 9.17 10.58
C ILE A 147 -31.85 8.74 11.62
N LEU A 148 -31.42 8.27 12.79
CA LEU A 148 -32.33 7.84 13.86
C LEU A 148 -32.87 9.02 14.71
N SER A 149 -32.11 10.11 14.81
CA SER A 149 -32.43 11.26 15.68
C SER A 149 -33.05 12.42 14.91
N ASN A 150 -32.53 12.71 13.72
CA ASN A 150 -32.98 13.78 12.83
C ASN A 150 -32.79 13.39 11.34
N PRO A 151 -33.76 12.66 10.75
CA PRO A 151 -33.71 12.21 9.35
C PRO A 151 -33.53 13.34 8.32
N SER A 152 -33.92 14.57 8.66
CA SER A 152 -33.83 15.72 7.76
C SER A 152 -32.38 16.16 7.47
N LEU A 153 -31.41 15.72 8.28
CA LEU A 153 -29.99 16.03 8.08
C LEU A 153 -29.29 15.07 7.11
N VAL A 154 -29.85 13.86 6.91
CA VAL A 154 -29.27 12.81 6.06
C VAL A 154 -28.94 13.28 4.64
N PRO A 155 -29.76 14.10 3.95
CA PRO A 155 -29.40 14.61 2.63
C PRO A 155 -28.10 15.42 2.62
N VAL A 156 -27.89 16.26 3.63
CA VAL A 156 -26.69 17.10 3.75
C VAL A 156 -25.47 16.23 4.10
N GLN A 157 -25.63 15.32 5.05
CA GLN A 157 -24.59 14.39 5.49
C GLN A 157 -24.12 13.48 4.34
N ALA A 158 -25.05 12.95 3.55
CA ALA A 158 -24.74 12.13 2.37
C ALA A 158 -23.94 12.92 1.31
N VAL A 159 -24.33 14.16 1.03
CA VAL A 159 -23.59 15.03 0.10
C VAL A 159 -22.20 15.35 0.61
N GLU A 160 -22.04 15.60 1.91
CA GLU A 160 -20.74 15.87 2.53
C GLU A 160 -19.83 14.64 2.48
N ALA A 161 -20.35 13.46 2.87
CA ALA A 161 -19.63 12.20 2.79
C ALA A 161 -19.20 11.89 1.35
N ALA A 162 -20.07 12.09 0.36
CA ALA A 162 -19.73 11.90 -1.04
C ALA A 162 -18.67 12.89 -1.57
N LYS A 163 -18.56 14.09 -0.99
CA LYS A 163 -17.48 15.05 -1.34
C LYS A 163 -16.13 14.60 -0.78
N LYS A 164 -16.10 13.99 0.41
CA LYS A 164 -14.88 13.48 1.07
C LYS A 164 -14.23 12.32 0.32
N LEU A 165 -14.99 11.51 -0.41
CA LEU A 165 -14.50 10.34 -1.18
C LEU A 165 -13.37 10.63 -2.20
N LEU A 166 -13.14 11.89 -2.61
CA LEU A 166 -12.04 12.25 -3.52
C LEU A 166 -10.91 13.04 -2.84
N VAL A 167 -11.02 13.32 -1.54
CA VAL A 167 -10.02 14.10 -0.79
C VAL A 167 -9.04 13.18 -0.04
N GLU A 168 -9.40 11.91 0.16
CA GLU A 168 -8.63 10.93 0.96
C GLU A 168 -7.84 9.89 0.14
N ASN A 169 -7.70 10.06 -1.19
CA ASN A 169 -6.83 9.23 -2.03
C ASN A 169 -5.57 9.98 -2.47
#